data_AF-A0A7C3LDC4-F1
#
_entry.id   AF-A0A7C3LDC4-F1
#
_cell.length_a   1.000
_cell.length_b   1.000
_cell.length_c   1.000
_cell.angle_alpha   90.00
_cell.angle_beta   90.00
_cell.angle_gamma   90.00
#
_symmetry.space_group_name_H-M   'P 1'
#
loop_
_entity.id
_entity.type
_entity.pdbx_description
1 polymer ?
#
loop_
_entity_poly.entity_id
_entity_poly.type
_entity_poly.pdbx_seq_one_letter_code
_entity_poly.pdbx_strand_id
1 'polypeptide(L)'
;MVERIRPYWPLALLLLTAVAALGYFLRTELAFTGGVLGSPLDDAWIHFQFARNISQGNGFSFNPGDPQPGSTAPLWTLLLAGVGLFTQEFMIPALLLSAGFFLLTIGLTYGFTFWLTQNKFAAFLAGLGVVLSGRLLWAGLAGMETTAFAA
;
A
#
# COMPACT_ATOMS: atom_id res chain seq x y z
N MET A 1 34.04 13.49 -12.74
CA MET A 1 32.98 12.46 -12.61
C MET A 1 33.44 11.44 -11.59
N VAL A 2 33.01 11.58 -10.35
CA VAL A 2 33.08 10.47 -9.38
C VAL A 2 31.64 10.28 -8.95
N GLU A 3 31.01 9.22 -9.45
CA GLU A 3 29.74 8.74 -8.91
C GLU A 3 30.00 8.37 -7.45
N ARG A 4 29.75 9.33 -6.57
CA ARG A 4 29.74 9.12 -5.14
C ARG A 4 28.58 8.18 -4.89
N ILE A 5 28.86 6.88 -4.79
CA ILE A 5 27.94 5.86 -4.28
C ILE A 5 27.42 6.41 -2.95
N ARG A 6 26.24 7.04 -2.98
CA ARG A 6 25.65 7.67 -1.81
C ARG A 6 25.20 6.51 -0.93
N PRO A 7 25.70 6.37 0.31
CA PRO A 7 25.32 5.23 1.12
C PRO A 7 23.82 5.30 1.42
N TYR A 8 23.04 4.42 0.78
CA TYR A 8 21.60 4.26 0.94
C TYR A 8 21.24 3.50 2.23
N TRP A 9 22.22 3.23 3.11
CA TRP A 9 21.99 2.48 4.36
C TRP A 9 20.92 3.10 5.27
N PRO A 10 20.75 4.44 5.41
CA PRO A 10 19.69 4.99 6.26
C PRO A 10 18.30 4.66 5.70
N LEU A 11 18.15 4.73 4.37
CA LEU A 11 16.92 4.34 3.70
C LEU A 11 16.68 2.83 3.81
N ALA A 12 17.72 2.01 3.61
CA ALA A 12 17.61 0.57 3.81
C ALA A 12 17.17 0.21 5.23
N LEU A 13 17.71 0.89 6.25
CA LEU A 13 17.30 0.71 7.64
C LEU A 13 15.83 1.08 7.85
N LEU A 14 15.35 2.18 7.28
CA LEU A 14 13.94 2.56 7.35
C LEU A 14 13.04 1.52 6.69
N LEU A 15 13.39 1.05 5.50
CA LEU A 15 12.61 0.05 4.76
C LEU A 15 12.59 -1.30 5.50
N LEU A 16 13.73 -1.75 6.05
CA LEU A 16 13.79 -2.97 6.86
C LEU A 16 12.94 -2.83 8.13
N THR A 17 12.99 -1.67 8.78
CA THR A 17 12.16 -1.38 9.97
C THR A 17 10.67 -1.40 9.62
N ALA A 18 10.28 -0.80 8.48
CA ALA A 18 8.92 -0.80 8.00
C ALA A 18 8.42 -2.22 7.67
N VAL A 19 9.21 -3.02 6.97
CA VAL A 19 8.89 -4.42 6.67
C VAL A 19 8.74 -5.24 7.96
N ALA A 20 9.63 -5.06 8.94
CA ALA A 20 9.52 -5.71 10.24
C ALA A 20 8.24 -5.29 10.99
N ALA A 21 7.87 -4.01 10.93
CA ALA A 21 6.64 -3.49 11.54
C ALA A 21 5.37 -4.04 10.85
N LEU A 22 5.34 -4.12 9.52
CA LEU A 22 4.26 -4.76 8.76
C LEU A 22 4.16 -6.25 9.12
N GLY A 23 5.30 -6.95 9.20
CA GLY A 23 5.34 -8.36 9.61
C GLY A 23 4.83 -8.59 11.03
N TYR A 24 5.15 -7.68 11.96
CA TYR A 24 4.61 -7.71 13.31
C TYR A 24 3.09 -7.48 13.33
N PHE A 25 2.61 -6.52 12.55
CA PHE A 25 1.18 -6.23 12.43
C PHE A 25 0.42 -7.44 11.86
N LEU A 26 0.88 -8.00 10.75
CA LEU A 26 0.31 -9.20 10.12
C LEU A 26 0.30 -10.40 11.06
N ARG A 27 1.40 -10.64 11.78
CA ARG A 27 1.47 -11.71 12.79
C ARG A 27 0.42 -11.51 13.89
N THR A 28 0.23 -10.27 14.32
CA THR A 28 -0.73 -9.92 15.36
C THR A 28 -2.16 -10.15 14.87
N GLU A 29 -2.48 -9.71 13.65
CA GLU A 29 -3.77 -9.98 13.00
C GLU A 29 -4.06 -11.48 12.95
N LEU A 30 -3.13 -12.29 12.42
CA LEU A 30 -3.28 -13.74 12.33
C LEU A 30 -3.48 -14.40 13.70
N ALA A 31 -2.85 -13.88 14.76
CA ALA A 31 -3.06 -14.38 16.11
C ALA A 31 -4.49 -14.11 16.62
N PHE A 32 -5.07 -12.95 16.29
CA PHE A 32 -6.44 -12.59 16.67
C PHE A 32 -7.51 -13.31 15.84
N THR A 33 -7.22 -13.62 14.58
CA THR A 33 -8.16 -14.28 13.65
C THR A 33 -8.05 -15.80 13.62
N GLY A 34 -7.21 -16.40 14.47
CA GLY A 34 -6.99 -17.85 14.49
C GLY A 34 -6.27 -18.39 13.24
N GLY A 35 -5.43 -17.55 12.61
CA GLY A 35 -4.63 -17.89 11.43
C GLY A 35 -5.33 -17.57 10.10
N VAL A 36 -6.51 -16.95 10.13
CA VAL A 36 -7.25 -16.56 8.92
C VAL A 36 -6.81 -15.17 8.48
N LEU A 37 -6.23 -15.06 7.28
CA LEU A 37 -5.87 -13.78 6.69
C LEU A 37 -7.12 -13.03 6.23
N GLY A 38 -7.19 -11.73 6.49
CA GLY A 38 -8.26 -10.86 6.01
C GLY A 38 -7.74 -9.50 5.58
N SER A 39 -8.59 -8.73 4.91
CA SER A 39 -8.42 -7.27 4.92
C SER A 39 -8.95 -6.74 6.25
N PRO A 40 -8.22 -5.88 6.97
CA PRO A 40 -8.70 -5.28 8.22
C PRO A 40 -9.82 -4.26 7.99
N LEU A 41 -10.04 -3.83 6.74
CA LEU A 41 -11.16 -2.98 6.33
C LEU A 41 -12.10 -3.75 5.41
N ASP A 42 -13.39 -3.67 5.70
CA ASP A 42 -14.48 -4.22 4.90
C ASP A 42 -14.62 -3.52 3.55
N ASP A 43 -14.34 -2.21 3.49
CA ASP A 43 -14.37 -1.41 2.24
C ASP A 43 -13.49 -1.99 1.11
N ALA A 44 -12.40 -2.69 1.44
CA ALA A 44 -11.52 -3.32 0.44
C ALA A 44 -12.29 -4.32 -0.44
N TRP A 45 -13.27 -5.01 0.13
CA TRP A 45 -14.09 -5.98 -0.60
C TRP A 45 -14.99 -5.32 -1.65
N ILE A 46 -15.41 -4.07 -1.42
CA ILE A 46 -16.14 -3.29 -2.42
C ILE A 46 -15.22 -3.03 -3.62
N HIS A 47 -13.98 -2.61 -3.39
CA HIS A 47 -13.00 -2.46 -4.47
C HIS A 47 -12.76 -3.77 -5.24
N PHE A 48 -12.67 -4.90 -4.54
CA PHE A 48 -12.47 -6.21 -5.18
C PHE A 48 -13.64 -6.60 -6.06
N GLN A 49 -14.87 -6.32 -5.62
CA GLN A 49 -16.07 -6.60 -6.41
C GLN A 49 -16.14 -5.74 -7.68
N PHE A 50 -15.87 -4.44 -7.58
CA PHE A 50 -15.79 -3.58 -8.76
C PHE A 50 -14.64 -3.98 -9.68
N ALA A 51 -13.45 -4.28 -9.13
CA ALA A 51 -12.29 -4.72 -9.91
C ALA A 51 -12.58 -6.02 -10.67
N ARG A 52 -13.24 -6.99 -10.02
CA ARG A 52 -13.74 -8.22 -10.64
C ARG A 52 -14.64 -7.91 -11.83
N ASN A 53 -15.66 -7.09 -11.63
CA ASN A 53 -16.61 -6.77 -12.68
C ASN A 53 -15.96 -6.04 -13.86
N ILE A 54 -15.07 -5.09 -13.60
CA ILE A 54 -14.29 -4.42 -14.66
C ILE A 54 -13.43 -5.45 -15.41
N SER A 55 -12.71 -6.32 -14.70
CA SER A 55 -11.84 -7.33 -15.32
C SER A 55 -12.61 -8.36 -16.17
N GLN A 56 -13.91 -8.54 -15.90
CA GLN A 56 -14.80 -9.43 -16.64
C GLN A 56 -15.60 -8.72 -17.74
N GLY A 57 -15.39 -7.42 -17.95
CA GLY A 57 -16.09 -6.64 -18.98
C GLY A 57 -17.45 -6.08 -18.57
N ASN A 58 -17.83 -6.20 -17.29
CA ASN A 58 -19.09 -5.68 -16.76
C ASN A 58 -19.04 -4.19 -16.37
N GLY A 59 -17.91 -3.51 -16.63
CA GLY A 59 -17.70 -2.09 -16.33
C GLY A 59 -17.71 -1.77 -14.83
N PHE A 60 -17.89 -0.49 -14.51
CA PHE A 60 -18.03 -0.01 -13.12
C PHE A 60 -19.41 -0.39 -12.56
N SER A 61 -19.53 -1.64 -12.13
CA SER A 61 -20.73 -2.20 -11.52
C SER A 61 -20.38 -2.98 -10.27
N PHE A 62 -21.27 -2.99 -9.28
CA PHE A 62 -21.26 -3.90 -8.14
C PHE A 62 -22.03 -5.17 -8.49
N ASN A 63 -23.26 -5.01 -9.01
CA ASN A 63 -24.03 -6.08 -9.61
C ASN A 63 -23.69 -6.16 -11.12
N PRO A 64 -23.21 -7.30 -11.64
CA PRO A 64 -22.77 -7.40 -13.03
C PRO A 64 -23.81 -6.87 -14.03
N GLY A 65 -23.37 -5.97 -14.92
CA GLY A 65 -24.21 -5.42 -15.99
C GLY A 65 -25.11 -4.25 -15.58
N ASP A 66 -25.14 -3.87 -14.30
CA ASP A 66 -25.84 -2.69 -13.80
C ASP A 66 -24.81 -1.66 -13.33
N PRO A 67 -24.50 -0.60 -14.09
CA PRO A 67 -23.51 0.40 -13.70
C PRO A 67 -23.95 1.19 -12.45
N GLN A 68 -23.09 1.27 -11.43
CA GLN A 68 -23.37 2.09 -10.24
C GLN A 68 -22.15 2.96 -9.85
N PRO A 69 -22.37 4.19 -9.37
CA PRO A 69 -21.31 5.08 -8.90
C PRO A 69 -20.85 4.71 -7.48
N GLY A 70 -20.49 3.43 -7.25
CA GLY A 70 -20.10 2.92 -5.93
C GLY A 70 -18.59 2.95 -5.66
N SER A 71 -17.75 3.22 -6.67
CA SER A 71 -16.30 3.26 -6.49
C SER A 71 -15.84 4.66 -6.06
N THR A 72 -15.41 4.80 -4.81
CA THR A 72 -14.88 6.05 -4.23
C THR A 72 -13.42 6.32 -4.59
N ALA A 73 -12.68 5.30 -5.06
CA ALA A 73 -11.32 5.42 -5.57
C ALA A 73 -11.14 4.73 -6.95
N PRO A 74 -11.63 5.33 -8.06
CA PRO A 74 -11.64 4.68 -9.37
C PRO A 74 -10.26 4.24 -9.89
N LEU A 75 -9.20 5.00 -9.62
CA LEU A 75 -7.84 4.63 -10.03
C LEU A 75 -7.33 3.37 -9.31
N TRP A 76 -7.61 3.23 -8.02
CA TRP A 76 -7.30 2.02 -7.25
C TRP A 76 -8.09 0.83 -7.75
N THR A 77 -9.39 1.01 -7.99
CA THR A 77 -10.26 -0.01 -8.57
C THR A 77 -9.76 -0.47 -9.95
N LEU A 78 -9.30 0.45 -10.82
CA LEU A 78 -8.72 0.11 -12.12
C LEU A 78 -7.38 -0.62 -12.00
N LEU A 79 -6.53 -0.22 -11.06
CA LEU A 79 -5.27 -0.91 -10.76
C LEU A 79 -5.54 -2.37 -10.35
N LEU A 80 -6.51 -2.58 -9.45
CA LEU A 80 -6.94 -3.92 -9.05
C LEU A 80 -7.63 -4.67 -10.19
N ALA A 81 -8.40 -4.01 -11.05
CA ALA A 81 -8.97 -4.66 -12.24
C ALA A 81 -7.88 -5.19 -13.18
N GLY A 82 -6.74 -4.49 -13.26
CA GLY A 82 -5.54 -4.97 -13.96
C GLY A 82 -4.98 -6.26 -13.36
N VAL A 83 -5.00 -6.41 -12.03
CA VAL A 83 -4.70 -7.69 -11.35
C VAL A 83 -5.74 -8.76 -11.73
N GLY A 84 -7.00 -8.36 -11.87
CA GLY A 84 -8.13 -9.17 -12.31
C GLY A 84 -7.91 -9.91 -13.65
N LEU A 85 -7.04 -9.38 -14.51
CA LEU A 85 -6.66 -10.02 -15.78
C LEU A 85 -5.86 -11.32 -15.57
N PHE A 86 -5.27 -11.52 -14.39
CA PHE A 86 -4.41 -12.66 -14.07
C PHE A 86 -4.99 -13.54 -12.95
N THR A 87 -5.72 -12.95 -11.99
CA THR A 87 -6.31 -13.67 -10.86
C THR A 87 -7.58 -12.97 -10.37
N GLN A 88 -8.55 -13.75 -9.86
CA GLN A 88 -9.77 -13.24 -9.24
C GLN A 88 -9.69 -13.20 -7.71
N GLU A 89 -8.52 -13.56 -7.16
CA GLU A 89 -8.15 -13.47 -5.76
C GLU A 89 -7.45 -12.12 -5.50
N PHE A 90 -8.21 -11.09 -5.15
CA PHE A 90 -7.72 -9.71 -5.06
C PHE A 90 -7.07 -9.36 -3.73
N MET A 91 -7.39 -10.07 -2.65
CA MET A 91 -6.98 -9.71 -1.29
C MET A 91 -5.46 -9.64 -1.14
N ILE A 92 -4.73 -10.71 -1.46
CA ILE A 92 -3.27 -10.72 -1.32
C ILE A 92 -2.61 -9.66 -2.22
N PRO A 93 -2.94 -9.55 -3.53
CA PRO A 93 -2.42 -8.48 -4.37
C PRO A 93 -2.70 -7.08 -3.82
N ALA A 94 -3.90 -6.83 -3.29
CA ALA A 94 -4.25 -5.54 -2.70
C ALA A 94 -3.41 -5.23 -1.45
N LEU A 95 -3.24 -6.21 -0.55
CA LEU A 95 -2.36 -6.07 0.62
C LEU A 95 -0.91 -5.76 0.21
N LEU A 96 -0.40 -6.47 -0.80
CA LEU A 96 0.96 -6.25 -1.33
C LEU A 96 1.10 -4.88 -2.00
N LEU A 97 0.08 -4.42 -2.72
CA LEU A 97 0.05 -3.08 -3.30
C LEU A 97 0.04 -2.01 -2.22
N SER A 98 -0.84 -2.11 -1.21
CA SER A 98 -0.87 -1.16 -0.09
C SER A 98 0.47 -1.12 0.65
N ALA A 99 1.10 -2.28 0.88
CA ALA A 99 2.42 -2.36 1.51
C ALA A 99 3.51 -1.75 0.62
N GLY A 100 3.47 -2.03 -0.68
CA GLY A 100 4.39 -1.47 -1.67
C GLY A 100 4.32 0.07 -1.73
N PHE A 101 3.11 0.62 -1.78
CA PHE A 101 2.90 2.07 -1.74
C PHE A 101 3.34 2.68 -0.41
N PHE A 102 3.13 2.01 0.73
CA PHE A 102 3.66 2.47 2.02
C PHE A 102 5.19 2.57 2.02
N LEU A 103 5.89 1.55 1.52
CA LEU A 103 7.34 1.57 1.37
C LEU A 103 7.80 2.67 0.40
N LEU A 104 7.04 2.89 -0.67
CA LEU A 104 7.28 3.98 -1.62
C LEU A 104 7.14 5.35 -0.93
N THR A 105 6.10 5.58 -0.14
CA THR A 105 5.92 6.83 0.63
C THR A 105 7.12 7.12 1.53
N ILE A 106 7.68 6.10 2.20
CA ILE A 106 8.89 6.24 3.02
C ILE A 106 10.09 6.67 2.15
N GLY A 107 10.29 6.01 1.01
CA GLY A 107 11.36 6.33 0.07
C GLY A 107 11.25 7.74 -0.50
N LEU A 108 10.04 8.15 -0.91
CA LEU A 108 9.76 9.49 -1.43
C LEU A 108 9.93 10.55 -0.35
N THR A 109 9.47 10.31 0.88
CA THR A 109 9.64 11.24 2.01
C THR A 109 11.11 11.45 2.35
N TYR A 110 11.90 10.36 2.40
CA TYR A 110 13.35 10.45 2.59
C TYR A 110 14.01 11.21 1.43
N GLY A 111 13.70 10.85 0.19
CA GLY A 111 14.28 11.45 -1.01
C GLY A 111 13.99 12.94 -1.13
N PHE A 112 12.73 13.34 -0.93
CA PHE A 112 12.27 14.72 -0.98
C PHE A 112 12.89 15.56 0.14
N THR A 113 12.90 15.05 1.38
CA THR A 113 13.52 15.75 2.51
C THR A 113 15.03 15.92 2.31
N PHE A 114 15.70 14.91 1.78
CA PHE A 114 17.13 15.00 1.47
C PHE A 114 17.39 15.99 0.33
N TRP A 115 16.54 16.01 -0.71
CA TRP A 115 16.63 16.97 -1.81
C TRP A 115 16.51 18.41 -1.31
N LEU A 116 15.59 18.68 -0.39
CA LEU A 116 15.36 20.03 0.15
C LEU A 116 16.46 20.47 1.15
N THR A 117 16.85 19.58 2.06
CA THR A 117 17.71 19.94 3.21
C THR A 117 19.19 19.62 2.99
N GLN A 118 19.50 18.75 2.03
CA GLN A 118 20.82 18.11 1.86
C GLN A 118 21.33 17.41 3.13
N ASN A 119 20.46 17.15 4.12
CA ASN A 119 20.78 16.59 5.42
C ASN A 119 20.16 15.19 5.56
N LYS A 120 21.02 14.17 5.67
CA LYS A 120 20.59 12.77 5.80
C LYS A 120 19.88 12.48 7.11
N PHE A 121 20.25 13.16 8.19
CA PHE A 121 19.60 12.97 9.49
C PHE A 121 18.18 13.52 9.46
N ALA A 122 17.97 14.70 8.88
CA ALA A 122 16.64 15.26 8.67
C ALA A 122 15.77 14.33 7.80
N ALA A 123 16.32 13.84 6.69
CA ALA A 123 15.63 12.88 5.82
C ALA A 123 15.30 11.55 6.52
N PHE A 124 16.23 11.04 7.34
CA PHE A 124 16.01 9.85 8.13
C PHE A 124 14.90 10.06 9.17
N LEU A 125 14.91 11.18 9.91
CA LEU A 125 13.87 11.50 10.88
C LEU A 125 12.49 11.68 10.23
N ALA A 126 12.42 12.31 9.05
CA ALA A 126 11.17 12.44 8.30
C ALA A 126 10.63 11.07 7.87
N GLY A 127 11.48 10.21 7.29
CA GLY A 127 11.10 8.84 6.93
C GLY A 127 10.72 7.99 8.14
N LEU A 128 11.44 8.13 9.26
CA LEU A 128 11.11 7.47 10.52
C LEU A 128 9.74 7.92 11.05
N GLY A 129 9.40 9.20 10.91
CA GLY A 129 8.06 9.71 11.24
C GLY A 129 6.95 9.02 10.45
N VAL A 130 7.19 8.70 9.17
CA VAL A 130 6.25 7.91 8.35
C VAL A 130 6.16 6.46 8.83
N VAL A 131 7.31 5.81 9.10
CA VAL A 131 7.37 4.43 9.62
C VAL A 131 6.62 4.28 10.94
N LEU A 132 6.78 5.26 11.84
CA LEU A 132 6.15 5.26 13.17
C LEU A 132 4.71 5.78 13.17
N SER A 133 4.19 6.25 12.03
CA SER A 133 2.80 6.66 11.89
C SER A 133 1.90 5.43 11.90
N GLY A 134 1.30 5.12 13.04
CA GLY A 134 0.42 3.96 13.20
C GLY A 134 -0.72 3.90 12.18
N ARG A 135 -1.24 5.06 11.75
CA ARG A 135 -2.28 5.14 10.71
C ARG A 135 -1.78 4.68 9.34
N LEU A 136 -0.56 5.07 8.96
CA LEU A 136 0.03 4.65 7.67
C LEU A 136 0.50 3.20 7.71
N LEU A 137 1.03 2.76 8.86
CA LEU A 137 1.40 1.36 9.05
C LEU A 137 0.19 0.43 8.93
N TRP A 138 -0.92 0.78 9.58
CA TRP A 138 -2.19 0.07 9.46
C TRP A 138 -2.73 0.10 8.03
N ALA A 139 -2.72 1.27 7.39
CA ALA A 139 -3.11 1.42 5.98
C ALA A 139 -2.22 0.59 5.03
N GLY A 140 -0.95 0.36 5.37
CA GLY A 140 -0.02 -0.48 4.62
C GLY A 140 -0.43 -1.94 4.49
N LEU A 141 -1.34 -2.43 5.33
CA LEU A 141 -1.92 -3.77 5.22
C LEU A 141 -3.46 -3.71 5.16
N ALA A 142 -4.02 -2.60 4.68
CA ALA A 142 -5.47 -2.45 4.58
C ALA A 142 -6.06 -2.94 3.25
N GLY A 143 -5.25 -3.17 2.21
CA GLY A 143 -5.76 -3.49 0.87
C GLY A 143 -6.54 -2.33 0.22
N MET A 144 -6.31 -1.11 0.73
CA MET A 144 -6.96 0.13 0.32
C MET A 144 -5.97 1.07 -0.36
N GLU A 145 -6.52 2.05 -1.08
CA GLU A 145 -5.83 3.11 -1.80
C GLU A 145 -5.08 4.11 -0.90
N THR A 146 -5.28 4.08 0.42
CA THR A 146 -4.80 5.13 1.34
C THR A 146 -3.29 5.37 1.24
N THR A 147 -2.50 4.30 1.09
CA THR A 147 -1.04 4.43 0.93
C THR A 147 -0.65 4.83 -0.49
N ALA A 148 -1.45 4.47 -1.49
CA ALA A 148 -1.29 4.96 -2.86
C ALA A 148 -1.58 6.45 -2.98
N PHE A 149 -2.55 6.98 -2.22
CA PHE A 149 -2.82 8.42 -2.11
C PHE A 149 -1.69 9.18 -1.39
N ALA A 150 -1.03 8.52 -0.42
CA ALA A 150 0.06 9.13 0.35
C ALA A 150 1.41 9.14 -0.39
N ALA A 151 1.62 8.23 -1.35
CA ALA A 151 2.83 8.12 -2.16
C ALA A 151 2.82 9.12 -3.33
#